data_AF-A0A953U8E2-F1
#
_entry.id   AF-A0A953U8E2-F1
#
_cell.length_a   1.000
_cell.length_b   1.000
_cell.length_c   1.000
_cell.angle_alpha   90.00
_cell.angle_beta   90.00
_cell.angle_gamma   90.00
#
_symmetry.space_group_name_H-M   'P 1'
#
loop_
_entity.id
_entity.type
_entity.pdbx_description
1 polymer ?
#
loop_
_entity_poly.entity_id
_entity_poly.type
_entity_poly.pdbx_seq_one_letter_code
_entity_poly.pdbx_strand_id
1 'polypeptide(L)'
;MHRVIRDRLEEVLAQTPGADLTKHLKDCEECRVELEQMRAQAGLLRTLRPAEEVEPRGGFYARVMERIEAEGPVSIWYVFSESPFGRRIAVASMALALAIGVYVFSAEQSEPAVATRQVEFGPGQLPGEDQPGLVLTGSGAPDRDAVLVNLVTYQEQ
;
A
#
# COMPACT_ATOMS: atom_id res chain seq x y z
N MET A 1 12.36 13.58 21.54
CA MET A 1 11.44 14.64 21.05
C MET A 1 9.98 14.20 20.82
N HIS A 2 9.07 14.64 21.70
CA HIS A 2 7.62 14.38 21.61
C HIS A 2 6.92 15.24 20.53
N ARG A 3 5.86 14.68 19.90
CA ARG A 3 5.10 15.32 18.81
C ARG A 3 4.62 16.74 19.15
N VAL A 4 4.18 16.96 20.39
CA VAL A 4 3.66 18.26 20.86
C VAL A 4 4.69 19.39 20.69
N ILE A 5 5.97 19.12 20.93
CA ILE A 5 7.04 20.11 20.72
C ILE A 5 7.39 20.23 19.25
N ARG A 6 7.44 19.10 18.53
CA ARG A 6 7.85 19.06 17.13
C ARG A 6 6.92 19.88 16.23
N ASP A 7 5.62 19.77 16.47
CA ASP A 7 4.61 20.40 15.63
C ASP A 7 4.50 21.92 15.90
N ARG A 8 5.11 22.43 16.99
CA ARG A 8 5.06 23.84 17.43
C ARG A 8 6.43 24.43 17.77
N LEU A 9 7.50 23.87 17.19
CA LEU A 9 8.86 24.25 17.54
C LEU A 9 9.17 25.72 17.24
N GLU A 10 8.62 26.26 16.15
CA GLU A 10 8.78 27.68 15.81
C GLU A 10 8.15 28.60 16.85
N GLU A 11 6.93 28.31 17.33
CA GLU A 11 6.25 29.07 18.38
C GLU A 11 7.08 29.09 19.68
N VAL A 12 7.70 27.96 20.01
CA VAL A 12 8.52 27.79 21.22
C VAL A 12 9.85 28.55 21.13
N LEU A 13 10.47 28.58 19.94
CA LEU A 13 11.70 29.33 19.69
C LEU A 13 11.44 30.83 19.51
N ALA A 14 10.24 31.21 19.07
CA ALA A 14 9.76 32.58 19.01
C ALA A 14 9.30 33.13 20.38
N GLN A 15 9.37 32.32 21.45
CA GLN A 15 8.96 32.66 22.81
C GLN A 15 7.47 32.95 22.99
N THR A 16 6.63 32.37 22.13
CA THR A 16 5.16 32.43 22.23
C THR A 16 4.55 31.04 22.45
N PRO A 17 4.93 30.31 23.52
CA PRO A 17 4.40 28.96 23.72
C PRO A 17 2.92 29.01 24.13
N GLY A 18 2.11 28.15 23.51
CA GLY A 18 0.73 27.92 23.94
C GLY A 18 0.63 27.34 25.36
N ALA A 19 -0.55 27.46 25.97
CA ALA A 19 -0.80 27.02 27.35
C ALA A 19 -0.56 25.49 27.54
N ASP A 20 -0.97 24.67 26.58
CA ASP A 20 -0.83 23.21 26.64
C ASP A 20 0.63 22.77 26.55
N LEU A 21 1.42 23.47 25.74
CA LEU A 21 2.84 23.21 25.58
C LEU A 21 3.61 23.62 26.84
N THR A 22 3.21 24.73 27.47
CA THR A 22 3.77 25.16 28.76
C THR A 22 3.51 24.13 29.86
N LYS A 23 2.34 23.48 29.89
CA LYS A 23 2.06 22.37 30.82
C LYS A 23 3.00 21.19 30.54
N HIS A 24 3.11 20.76 29.29
CA HIS A 24 4.00 19.66 28.91
C HIS A 24 5.47 19.92 29.31
N LEU A 25 5.96 21.16 29.15
CA LEU A 25 7.33 21.52 29.55
C LEU A 25 7.53 21.54 31.08
N LYS A 26 6.47 21.69 31.87
CA LYS A 26 6.56 21.53 33.32
C LYS A 26 6.68 20.05 33.70
N ASP A 27 5.98 19.18 32.98
CA ASP A 27 5.86 17.76 33.31
C ASP A 27 6.98 16.90 32.71
N CYS A 28 7.62 17.34 31.62
CA CYS A 28 8.62 16.55 30.88
C CYS A 28 10.00 17.23 30.89
N GLU A 29 10.92 16.68 31.68
CA GLU A 29 12.31 17.14 31.76
C GLU A 29 13.09 16.93 30.46
N GLU A 30 12.92 15.77 29.80
CA GLU A 30 13.59 15.46 28.52
C GLU A 30 13.33 16.55 27.47
N CYS A 31 12.06 16.94 27.30
CA CYS A 31 11.68 17.98 26.35
C CYS A 31 12.25 19.36 26.72
N ARG A 32 12.43 19.67 28.01
CA ARG A 32 13.10 20.93 28.41
C ARG A 32 14.57 20.91 28.00
N VAL A 33 15.28 19.83 28.30
CA VAL A 33 16.71 19.71 27.99
C VAL A 33 16.94 19.79 26.47
N GLU A 34 16.14 19.07 25.68
CA GLU A 34 16.20 19.15 24.21
C GLU A 34 15.95 20.59 23.71
N LEU A 35 14.95 21.29 24.25
CA LEU A 35 14.65 22.67 23.87
C LEU A 35 15.74 23.66 24.27
N GLU A 36 16.37 23.47 25.43
CA GLU A 36 17.51 24.30 25.86
C GLU A 36 18.68 24.15 24.90
N GLN A 37 18.98 22.93 24.46
CA GLN A 37 20.02 22.67 23.46
C GLN A 37 19.67 23.34 22.11
N MET A 38 18.43 23.23 21.66
CA MET A 38 17.97 23.89 20.43
C MET A 38 18.05 25.41 20.51
N ARG A 39 17.68 25.99 21.66
CA ARG A 39 17.81 27.44 21.90
C ARG A 39 19.27 27.88 21.91
N ALA A 40 20.16 27.10 22.50
CA ALA A 40 21.59 27.37 22.47
C ALA A 40 22.14 27.35 21.04
N GLN A 41 21.78 26.33 20.25
CA GLN A 41 22.14 26.23 18.83
C GLN A 41 21.58 27.41 18.02
N ALA A 42 20.31 27.76 18.20
CA ALA A 42 19.70 28.91 17.54
C ALA A 42 20.42 30.22 17.92
N GLY A 43 20.86 30.35 19.18
CA GLY A 43 21.69 31.45 19.65
C GLY A 43 23.02 31.54 18.88
N LEU A 44 23.73 30.41 18.74
CA LEU A 44 24.96 30.33 17.96
C LEU A 44 24.74 30.67 16.47
N LEU A 45 23.65 30.22 15.86
CA LEU A 45 23.33 30.57 14.48
C LEU A 45 23.04 32.07 14.32
N ARG A 46 22.42 32.70 15.33
CA ARG A 46 22.18 34.15 15.33
C ARG A 46 23.46 34.96 15.44
N THR A 47 24.53 34.44 16.05
CA THR A 47 25.82 35.15 16.07
C THR A 47 26.51 35.15 14.70
N LEU A 48 26.17 34.20 13.82
CA LEU A 48 26.63 34.17 12.43
C LEU A 48 25.82 35.13 11.54
N ARG A 49 24.69 35.66 12.01
CA ARG A 49 23.90 36.61 11.25
C ARG A 49 24.70 37.91 11.10
N PRO A 50 24.83 38.46 9.89
CA PRO A 50 25.47 39.76 9.71
C PRO A 50 24.72 40.84 10.51
N ALA A 51 25.47 41.80 11.06
CA ALA A 51 24.93 42.87 11.89
C ALA A 51 24.00 43.83 11.12
N GLU A 52 24.18 43.91 9.80
CA GLU A 52 23.35 44.68 8.88
C GLU A 52 22.58 43.75 7.97
N GLU A 53 21.42 44.20 7.51
CA GLU A 53 20.60 43.47 6.54
C GLU A 53 21.34 43.45 5.19
N VAL A 54 22.10 42.37 4.96
CA VAL A 54 22.89 42.19 3.73
C VAL A 54 21.94 41.80 2.60
N GLU A 55 21.73 42.72 1.67
CA GLU A 55 21.01 42.42 0.43
C GLU A 55 21.92 41.58 -0.51
N PRO A 56 21.39 40.53 -1.15
CA PRO A 56 22.15 39.77 -2.12
C PRO A 56 22.57 40.67 -3.30
N ARG A 57 23.75 40.39 -3.87
CA ARG A 57 24.24 41.11 -5.06
C ARG A 57 23.22 41.01 -6.21
N GLY A 58 23.11 42.07 -6.99
CA GLY A 58 22.31 42.08 -8.22
C GLY A 58 22.60 40.86 -9.10
N GLY A 59 21.54 40.24 -9.63
CA GLY A 59 21.64 39.02 -10.45
C GLY A 59 21.85 37.72 -9.66
N PHE A 60 21.88 37.75 -8.32
CA PHE A 60 21.84 36.54 -7.50
C PHE A 60 20.58 35.70 -7.79
N TYR A 61 19.40 36.33 -7.73
CA TYR A 61 18.14 35.64 -7.99
C TYR A 61 18.07 35.06 -9.41
N ALA A 62 18.56 35.78 -10.42
CA ALA A 62 18.62 35.28 -11.79
C ALA A 62 19.45 33.98 -11.88
N ARG A 63 20.62 33.94 -11.25
CA ARG A 63 21.48 32.73 -11.22
C ARG A 63 20.87 31.57 -10.43
N VAL A 64 20.16 31.87 -9.33
CA VAL A 64 19.46 30.83 -8.56
C VAL A 64 18.33 30.23 -9.37
N MET A 65 17.51 31.07 -10.02
CA MET A 65 16.42 30.60 -10.87
C MET A 65 16.93 29.80 -12.07
N GLU A 66 17.95 30.31 -12.76
CA GLU A 66 18.62 29.58 -13.85
C GLU A 66 19.14 28.22 -13.38
N ARG A 67 19.71 28.13 -12.17
CA ARG A 67 20.18 26.87 -11.60
C ARG A 67 19.03 25.90 -11.30
N ILE A 68 17.94 26.38 -10.71
CA ILE A 68 16.74 25.57 -10.39
C ILE A 68 16.12 25.03 -11.69
N GLU A 69 16.03 25.88 -12.72
CA GLU A 69 15.50 25.49 -14.02
C GLU A 69 16.42 24.49 -14.73
N ALA A 70 17.74 24.68 -14.63
CA ALA A 70 18.73 23.78 -15.21
C ALA A 70 18.81 22.42 -14.51
N GLU A 71 18.65 22.38 -13.18
CA GLU A 71 18.57 21.12 -12.42
C GLU A 71 17.26 20.36 -12.68
N GLY A 72 16.25 21.05 -13.22
CA GLY A 72 14.97 20.47 -13.62
C GLY A 72 14.13 20.03 -12.41
N PRO A 73 12.85 19.67 -12.62
CA PRO A 73 12.03 19.14 -11.55
C PRO A 73 12.67 17.85 -11.04
N VAL A 74 13.03 17.82 -9.75
CA VAL A 74 13.42 16.60 -9.05
C VAL A 74 12.35 15.55 -9.28
N SER A 75 12.68 14.58 -10.14
CA SER A 75 11.76 13.54 -10.54
C SER A 75 11.39 12.73 -9.29
N ILE A 76 10.09 12.59 -9.03
CA ILE A 76 9.54 11.83 -7.89
C ILE A 76 10.08 10.38 -7.91
N TRP A 77 10.48 9.91 -9.09
CA TRP A 77 11.14 8.63 -9.33
C TRP A 77 12.52 8.50 -8.66
N TYR A 78 13.21 9.60 -8.39
CA TYR A 78 14.51 9.61 -7.70
C TYR A 78 14.39 9.13 -6.24
N VAL A 79 13.25 9.43 -5.59
CA VAL A 79 12.92 8.91 -4.25
C VAL A 79 12.71 7.40 -4.26
N PHE A 80 12.19 6.84 -5.36
CA PHE A 80 12.04 5.40 -5.52
C PHE A 80 13.36 4.70 -5.88
N SER A 81 14.24 5.34 -6.65
CA SER A 81 15.49 4.73 -7.11
C SER A 81 16.63 4.80 -6.08
N GLU A 82 16.79 5.93 -5.39
CA GLU A 82 17.95 6.17 -4.52
C GLU A 82 17.68 5.87 -3.04
N SER A 83 16.42 5.84 -2.61
CA SER A 83 16.09 5.50 -1.23
C SER A 83 16.10 3.98 -0.98
N PRO A 84 16.73 3.49 0.10
CA PRO A 84 16.66 2.08 0.49
C PRO A 84 15.21 1.61 0.74
N PHE A 85 14.30 2.54 1.02
CA PHE A 85 12.87 2.28 1.16
C PHE A 85 12.19 1.98 -0.19
N GLY A 86 12.52 2.74 -1.24
CA GLY A 86 11.99 2.53 -2.60
C GLY A 86 12.37 1.16 -3.16
N ARG A 87 13.62 0.74 -2.95
CA ARG A 87 14.09 -0.59 -3.33
C ARG A 87 13.29 -1.72 -2.66
N ARG A 88 12.95 -1.57 -1.37
CA ARG A 88 12.16 -2.57 -0.63
C ARG A 88 10.74 -2.67 -1.18
N ILE A 89 10.11 -1.54 -1.51
CA ILE A 89 8.78 -1.51 -2.11
C ILE A 89 8.79 -2.15 -3.50
N ALA A 90 9.77 -1.84 -4.34
CA ALA A 90 9.88 -2.41 -5.68
C ALA A 90 10.06 -3.94 -5.65
N VAL A 91 10.87 -4.46 -4.72
CA VAL A 91 11.03 -5.91 -4.55
C VAL A 91 9.74 -6.53 -4.02
N ALA A 92 9.05 -5.89 -3.07
CA ALA A 92 7.80 -6.38 -2.53
C ALA A 92 6.69 -6.42 -3.58
N SER A 93 6.56 -5.39 -4.43
CA SER A 93 5.56 -5.38 -5.51
C SER A 93 5.85 -6.41 -6.58
N MET A 94 7.13 -6.62 -6.93
CA MET A 94 7.53 -7.67 -7.87
C MET A 94 7.28 -9.07 -7.30
N ALA A 95 7.59 -9.31 -6.03
CA ALA A 95 7.30 -10.57 -5.35
C ALA A 95 5.79 -10.85 -5.28
N LEU A 96 4.99 -9.82 -4.97
CA LEU A 96 3.53 -9.92 -4.98
C LEU A 96 3.00 -10.26 -6.38
N ALA A 97 3.48 -9.57 -7.42
CA ALA A 97 3.08 -9.84 -8.80
C ALA A 97 3.41 -11.27 -9.23
N LEU A 98 4.60 -11.78 -8.85
CA LEU A 98 4.98 -13.17 -9.10
C LEU A 98 4.08 -14.14 -8.34
N ALA A 99 3.79 -13.88 -7.06
CA ALA A 99 2.90 -14.73 -6.28
C ALA A 99 1.49 -14.80 -6.89
N ILE A 100 0.95 -13.67 -7.34
CA ILE A 100 -0.35 -13.61 -8.04
C ILE A 100 -0.28 -14.38 -9.36
N GLY A 101 0.79 -14.18 -10.15
CA GLY A 101 0.97 -14.90 -11.42
C GLY A 101 1.05 -16.42 -11.23
N VAL A 102 1.81 -16.88 -10.23
CA VAL A 102 1.91 -18.31 -9.87
C VAL A 102 0.58 -18.85 -9.38
N TYR A 103 -0.17 -18.07 -8.60
CA TYR A 103 -1.49 -18.46 -8.10
C TYR A 103 -2.48 -18.67 -9.24
N VAL A 104 -2.57 -17.72 -10.17
CA VAL A 104 -3.46 -17.82 -11.35
C VAL A 104 -3.08 -19.03 -12.21
N PHE A 105 -1.79 -19.21 -12.49
CA PHE A 105 -1.31 -20.35 -13.28
C PHE A 105 -1.61 -21.71 -12.61
N SER A 106 -1.45 -21.80 -11.28
CA SER A 106 -1.76 -23.01 -10.52
C SER A 106 -3.27 -23.28 -10.45
N ALA A 107 -4.09 -22.22 -10.39
CA ALA A 107 -5.54 -22.34 -10.38
C ALA A 107 -6.08 -22.94 -11.69
N GLU A 108 -5.50 -22.56 -12.83
CA GLU A 108 -5.85 -23.14 -14.13
C GLU A 108 -5.41 -24.62 -14.26
N GLN A 109 -4.30 -24.98 -13.61
CA GLN A 109 -3.74 -26.33 -13.65
C GLN A 109 -4.41 -27.30 -12.67
N SER A 110 -5.14 -26.75 -11.68
CA SER A 110 -5.81 -27.51 -10.62
C SER A 110 -7.26 -27.88 -10.95
N GLU A 111 -7.70 -27.78 -12.22
CA GLU A 111 -8.87 -28.53 -12.67
C GLU A 111 -8.63 -30.00 -12.32
N PRO A 112 -9.32 -30.56 -11.30
CA PRO A 112 -9.07 -31.91 -10.89
C PRO A 112 -9.59 -32.81 -12.01
N ALA A 113 -8.70 -33.63 -12.57
CA ALA A 113 -9.10 -34.85 -13.24
C ALA A 113 -10.09 -35.57 -12.32
N VAL A 114 -11.36 -35.56 -12.70
CA VAL A 114 -12.44 -36.22 -11.99
C VAL A 114 -12.04 -37.68 -11.85
N ALA A 115 -11.56 -38.05 -10.66
CA ALA A 115 -11.29 -39.41 -10.29
C ALA A 115 -12.64 -40.14 -10.31
N THR A 116 -12.91 -40.83 -11.42
CA THR A 116 -13.95 -41.83 -11.56
C THR A 116 -13.76 -42.88 -10.47
N ARG A 117 -14.44 -42.67 -9.34
CA ARG A 117 -14.66 -43.68 -8.32
C ARG A 117 -15.53 -44.77 -8.95
N GLN A 118 -14.87 -45.80 -9.48
CA GLN A 118 -15.55 -47.01 -9.93
C GLN A 118 -16.21 -47.66 -8.71
N VAL A 119 -17.54 -47.63 -8.69
CA VAL A 119 -18.34 -48.42 -7.75
C VAL A 119 -18.42 -49.82 -8.35
N GLU A 120 -17.71 -50.75 -7.73
CA GLU A 120 -17.76 -52.18 -8.02
C GLU A 120 -19.09 -52.74 -7.51
N PHE A 121 -20.01 -53.04 -8.42
CA PHE A 121 -21.28 -53.69 -8.10
C PHE A 121 -21.14 -55.21 -8.26
N GLY A 122 -21.09 -55.93 -7.14
CA GLY A 122 -21.27 -57.39 -7.07
C GLY A 122 -22.74 -57.78 -7.29
N PRO A 123 -23.03 -59.01 -7.75
CA PRO A 123 -24.36 -59.38 -8.19
C PRO A 123 -25.24 -59.82 -7.00
N GLY A 124 -26.42 -59.22 -6.91
CA GLY A 124 -27.55 -59.78 -6.17
C GLY A 124 -27.99 -58.96 -4.95
N GLN A 125 -28.95 -58.06 -5.16
CA GLN A 125 -30.16 -57.92 -4.33
C GLN A 125 -31.11 -56.88 -4.96
N LEU A 126 -32.32 -57.30 -5.34
CA LEU A 126 -33.53 -56.45 -5.48
C LEU A 126 -34.47 -56.84 -4.32
N PRO A 127 -35.59 -56.15 -3.99
CA PRO A 127 -36.20 -54.94 -4.59
C PRO A 127 -36.63 -53.88 -3.54
N GLY A 128 -36.95 -52.64 -3.96
CA GLY A 128 -37.58 -51.65 -3.08
C GLY A 128 -37.65 -50.24 -3.65
N GLU A 129 -38.80 -49.95 -4.25
CA GLU A 129 -39.48 -48.70 -4.63
C GLU A 129 -38.83 -47.29 -4.46
N ASP A 130 -39.17 -46.45 -5.45
CA ASP A 130 -39.32 -44.99 -5.45
C ASP A 130 -38.13 -44.05 -5.75
N GLN A 131 -37.76 -43.94 -7.05
CA GLN A 131 -37.73 -42.68 -7.85
C GLN A 131 -36.90 -42.85 -9.14
N PRO A 132 -37.23 -42.12 -10.23
CA PRO A 132 -36.62 -42.36 -11.54
C PRO A 132 -35.18 -41.84 -11.56
N GLY A 133 -34.23 -42.74 -11.34
CA GLY A 133 -32.83 -42.51 -11.63
C GLY A 133 -32.67 -42.28 -13.13
N LEU A 134 -32.42 -41.03 -13.51
CA LEU A 134 -31.98 -40.64 -14.84
C LEU A 134 -30.71 -41.43 -15.16
N VAL A 135 -30.86 -42.44 -16.03
CA VAL A 135 -29.74 -43.24 -16.55
C VAL A 135 -28.95 -42.35 -17.49
N LEU A 136 -27.91 -41.68 -16.97
CA LEU A 136 -26.84 -41.14 -17.79
C LEU A 136 -25.91 -42.30 -18.15
N THR A 137 -26.25 -43.01 -19.23
CA THR A 137 -25.28 -43.87 -19.92
C THR A 137 -24.09 -43.02 -20.31
N GLY A 138 -22.89 -43.48 -19.94
CA GLY A 138 -21.65 -42.78 -20.20
C GLY A 138 -21.37 -42.54 -21.69
N SER A 139 -20.40 -41.66 -21.89
CA SER A 139 -19.75 -41.26 -23.14
C SER A 139 -20.54 -40.31 -24.05
N GLY A 140 -20.05 -39.08 -24.16
CA GLY A 140 -20.47 -38.11 -25.19
C GLY A 140 -20.84 -36.75 -24.61
N ALA A 141 -20.32 -35.69 -25.23
CA ALA A 141 -20.46 -34.28 -24.88
C ALA A 141 -21.84 -33.85 -24.31
N PRO A 142 -21.88 -32.85 -23.40
CA PRO A 142 -23.15 -32.26 -23.00
C PRO A 142 -23.82 -31.63 -24.23
N ASP A 143 -24.96 -32.22 -24.59
CA ASP A 143 -25.83 -31.78 -25.68
C ASP A 143 -26.36 -30.38 -25.35
N ARG A 144 -25.80 -29.37 -26.05
CA ARG A 144 -26.12 -27.96 -25.84
C ARG A 144 -27.58 -27.63 -26.18
N ASP A 145 -28.24 -28.48 -26.95
CA ASP A 145 -29.64 -28.29 -27.32
C ASP A 145 -30.58 -28.61 -26.14
N ALA A 146 -30.20 -29.51 -25.23
CA ALA A 146 -30.99 -29.80 -24.03
C ALA A 146 -31.01 -28.63 -23.02
N VAL A 147 -29.95 -27.81 -22.99
CA VAL A 147 -29.86 -26.63 -22.11
C VAL A 147 -30.69 -25.47 -22.64
N LEU A 148 -30.81 -25.33 -23.97
CA LEU A 148 -31.63 -24.27 -24.57
C LEU A 148 -33.14 -24.54 -24.43
N VAL A 149 -33.57 -25.79 -24.34
CA VAL A 149 -34.98 -26.12 -24.10
C VAL A 149 -35.42 -25.77 -22.66
N ASN A 150 -34.50 -25.89 -21.69
CA ASN A 150 -34.81 -25.61 -20.27
C ASN A 150 -34.86 -24.10 -19.93
N LEU A 151 -34.31 -23.24 -20.80
CA LEU A 151 -34.43 -21.79 -20.68
C LEU A 151 -35.71 -21.22 -21.31
N VAL A 152 -36.43 -22.01 -22.13
CA VAL A 152 -37.70 -21.60 -22.75
C VAL A 152 -38.91 -21.94 -21.87
N THR A 153 -38.78 -22.85 -20.91
CA THR A 153 -39.90 -23.24 -20.02
C THR A 153 -39.99 -22.44 -18.72
N TYR A 154 -39.12 -21.44 -18.51
CA TYR A 154 -39.27 -20.49 -17.39
C TYR A 154 -39.93 -19.19 -17.88
N GLN A 155 -41.21 -19.26 -18.21
CA GLN A 155 -42.07 -18.09 -18.35
C GLN A 155 -43.32 -18.28 -17.48
N GLU A 156 -43.30 -17.59 -16.34
CA GLU A 156 -44.39 -17.15 -15.46
C GLU A 156 -45.62 -18.05 -15.26
N GLN A 157 -45.75 -18.57 -14.02
CA GLN A 157 -46.99 -18.46 -13.23
C GLN A 157 -46.66 -18.05 -11.81
#